data_AF-A0A7L4QYG0-F1
#
_entry.id   AF-A0A7L4QYG0-F1
#
_cell.length_a   1.000
_cell.length_b   1.000
_cell.length_c   1.000
_cell.angle_alpha   90.00
_cell.angle_beta   90.00
_cell.angle_gamma   90.00
#
_symmetry.space_group_name_H-M   'P 1'
#
loop_
_entity.id
_entity.type
_entity.pdbx_description
1 polymer ?
#
loop_
_entity_poly.entity_id
_entity_poly.type
_entity_poly.pdbx_seq_one_letter_code
_entity_poly.pdbx_strand_id
1 'polypeptide(L)'
;GACINECPVDCIQLEIPSPVHISTECVSCGQCVQVCPVQAINLSEEFFQASEGQILFKRRKVEGPRSGEVKIDQISCQACGVCVNKCPVDAMSLENDVVSVDPEKCIKCGECESICPLRAVKLLTDN
;
A
#
# COMPACT_ATOMS: atom_id res chain seq x y z
N GLY A 1 16.42 -11.44 -10.08
CA GLY A 1 15.95 -10.54 -9.00
C GLY A 1 15.17 -9.35 -9.53
N ALA A 2 14.22 -9.55 -10.46
CA ALA A 2 13.37 -8.44 -10.95
C ALA A 2 12.57 -7.80 -9.81
N CYS A 3 12.02 -8.62 -8.90
CA CYS A 3 11.31 -8.16 -7.71
C CYS A 3 12.12 -7.22 -6.80
N ILE A 4 13.46 -7.33 -6.78
CA ILE A 4 14.32 -6.47 -5.95
C ILE A 4 14.32 -5.05 -6.51
N ASN A 5 14.52 -4.92 -7.83
CA ASN A 5 14.58 -3.63 -8.51
C ASN A 5 13.22 -2.91 -8.54
N GLU A 6 12.14 -3.65 -8.38
CA GLU A 6 10.76 -3.18 -8.44
C GLU A 6 10.14 -3.03 -7.05
N CYS A 7 10.92 -3.22 -5.98
CA CYS A 7 10.43 -3.00 -4.62
C CYS A 7 10.57 -1.51 -4.26
N PRO A 8 9.47 -0.76 -4.07
CA PRO A 8 9.55 0.67 -3.82
C PRO A 8 10.04 1.02 -2.40
N VAL A 9 10.21 0.01 -1.54
CA VAL A 9 10.62 0.17 -0.13
C VAL A 9 11.85 -0.65 0.21
N ASP A 10 12.55 -1.17 -0.81
CA ASP A 10 13.82 -1.90 -0.69
C ASP A 10 13.82 -3.06 0.32
N CYS A 11 12.68 -3.73 0.49
CA CYS A 11 12.49 -4.78 1.51
C CYS A 11 12.74 -6.22 1.01
N ILE A 12 13.30 -6.39 -0.20
CA ILE A 12 13.46 -7.70 -0.85
C ILE A 12 14.95 -8.02 -1.04
N GLN A 13 15.38 -9.17 -0.53
CA GLN A 13 16.77 -9.63 -0.53
C GLN A 13 16.91 -11.05 -1.11
N LEU A 14 18.12 -11.40 -1.58
CA LEU A 14 18.47 -12.76 -2.01
C LEU A 14 19.60 -13.29 -1.10
N GLU A 15 19.28 -14.25 -0.23
CA GLU A 15 20.26 -14.84 0.70
C GLU A 15 20.45 -16.32 0.41
N ILE A 16 21.55 -16.72 -0.23
CA ILE A 16 21.82 -18.15 -0.47
C ILE A 16 22.10 -18.83 0.89
N PRO A 17 21.43 -19.95 1.26
CA PRO A 17 20.64 -20.88 0.43
C PRO A 17 19.13 -20.61 0.35
N SER A 18 18.60 -19.62 1.06
CA SER A 18 17.19 -19.24 0.99
C SER A 18 16.87 -18.53 -0.34
N PRO A 19 15.78 -18.89 -1.04
CA PRO A 19 15.24 -18.02 -2.09
C PRO A 19 14.76 -16.70 -1.45
N VAL A 20 14.26 -15.79 -2.29
CA VAL A 20 13.78 -14.43 -1.94
C VAL A 20 13.32 -14.26 -0.49
N HIS A 21 14.02 -13.41 0.26
CA HIS A 21 13.63 -12.97 1.59
C HIS A 21 12.90 -11.62 1.48
N ILE A 22 11.75 -11.49 2.13
CA ILE A 22 10.96 -10.26 2.18
C ILE A 22 10.83 -9.86 3.65
N SER A 23 11.31 -8.69 4.01
CA SER A 23 11.30 -8.22 5.40
C SER A 23 9.97 -7.60 5.81
N THR A 24 9.83 -7.25 7.09
CA THR A 24 8.59 -6.75 7.71
C THR A 24 8.15 -5.38 7.21
N GLU A 25 9.02 -4.65 6.55
CA GLU A 25 8.77 -3.33 5.97
C GLU A 25 7.92 -3.41 4.69
N CYS A 26 7.60 -4.62 4.22
CA CYS A 26 6.75 -4.83 3.06
C CYS A 26 5.37 -4.18 3.22
N VAL A 27 5.11 -3.16 2.41
CA VAL A 27 3.83 -2.44 2.40
C VAL A 27 2.74 -3.12 1.56
N SER A 28 2.98 -4.35 1.10
CA SER A 28 2.02 -5.16 0.33
C SER A 28 1.47 -4.46 -0.92
N CYS A 29 2.33 -3.71 -1.63
CA CYS A 29 1.93 -2.91 -2.79
C CYS A 29 1.62 -3.74 -4.04
N GLY A 30 2.12 -4.97 -4.16
CA GLY A 30 1.84 -5.90 -5.25
C GLY A 30 2.75 -5.81 -6.48
N GLN A 31 3.70 -4.87 -6.54
CA GLN A 31 4.62 -4.71 -7.69
C GLN A 31 5.46 -5.98 -7.95
N CYS A 32 5.99 -6.60 -6.89
CA CYS A 32 6.82 -7.80 -6.99
C CYS A 32 6.08 -9.02 -7.57
N VAL A 33 4.76 -9.09 -7.42
CA VAL A 33 3.93 -10.18 -7.96
C VAL A 33 3.83 -10.07 -9.47
N GLN A 34 3.60 -8.86 -9.98
CA GLN A 34 3.47 -8.61 -11.43
C GLN A 34 4.74 -8.96 -12.19
N VAL A 35 5.90 -8.65 -11.62
CA VAL A 35 7.20 -8.75 -12.33
C VAL A 35 7.88 -10.11 -12.18
N CYS A 36 7.31 -11.05 -11.41
CA CYS A 36 7.94 -12.34 -11.15
C CYS A 36 7.62 -13.35 -12.27
N PRO A 37 8.58 -13.70 -13.16
CA PRO A 37 8.29 -14.56 -14.32
C PRO A 37 8.04 -16.03 -13.93
N VAL A 38 8.48 -16.42 -12.72
CA VAL A 38 8.38 -17.79 -12.21
C VAL A 38 7.37 -17.92 -11.06
N GLN A 39 6.62 -16.85 -10.76
CA GLN A 39 5.59 -16.84 -9.71
C GLN A 39 6.08 -17.29 -8.31
N ALA A 40 7.34 -16.98 -7.98
CA ALA A 40 7.94 -17.32 -6.69
C ALA A 40 7.35 -16.53 -5.51
N ILE A 41 6.75 -15.36 -5.78
CA ILE A 41 6.10 -14.51 -4.78
C ILE A 41 4.60 -14.51 -5.05
N ASN A 42 3.80 -14.76 -4.02
CA ASN A 42 2.35 -14.67 -4.07
C ASN A 42 1.86 -13.76 -2.94
N LEU A 43 0.93 -12.87 -3.27
CA LEU A 43 0.29 -11.98 -2.31
C LEU A 43 -1.23 -12.22 -2.34
N SER A 44 -1.84 -12.28 -1.17
CA SER A 44 -3.29 -12.42 -1.03
C SER A 44 -3.81 -11.48 0.05
N GLU A 45 -4.95 -10.86 -0.23
CA GLU A 45 -5.68 -10.06 0.73
C GLU A 45 -6.77 -10.91 1.36
N GLU A 46 -6.88 -10.83 2.69
CA GLU A 46 -7.83 -11.57 3.49
C GLU A 46 -8.71 -10.58 4.24
N PHE A 47 -10.03 -10.73 4.12
CA PHE A 47 -10.98 -9.81 4.72
C PHE A 47 -12.30 -10.51 5.06
N PHE A 48 -12.99 -9.94 6.05
CA PHE A 48 -14.34 -10.34 6.40
C PHE A 48 -15.35 -9.50 5.60
N GLN A 49 -16.30 -10.17 4.96
CA GLN A 49 -17.41 -9.52 4.27
C GLN A 49 -18.73 -9.96 4.90
N ALA A 50 -19.50 -9.00 5.39
CA ALA A 50 -20.89 -9.24 5.77
C ALA A 50 -21.77 -9.28 4.51
N SER A 51 -22.41 -10.41 4.24
CA SER A 51 -23.32 -10.59 3.10
C SER A 51 -24.46 -11.51 3.50
N GLU A 52 -25.71 -11.10 3.22
CA GLU A 52 -26.91 -11.91 3.49
C GLU A 52 -27.02 -12.40 4.95
N GLY A 53 -26.64 -11.55 5.91
CA GLY A 53 -26.65 -11.89 7.34
C GLY A 53 -25.55 -12.86 7.78
N GLN A 54 -24.60 -13.20 6.90
CA GLN A 54 -23.45 -14.04 7.20
C GLN A 54 -22.15 -13.22 7.17
N ILE A 55 -21.19 -13.60 8.01
CA ILE A 55 -19.82 -13.08 7.96
C ILE A 55 -18.98 -14.09 7.18
N LEU A 56 -18.59 -13.71 5.95
CA LEU A 56 -17.77 -14.52 5.08
C LEU A 56 -16.30 -14.13 5.24
N PHE A 57 -15.43 -15.11 5.50
CA PHE A 57 -14.00 -14.94 5.35
C PHE A 57 -13.64 -15.13 3.88
N LYS A 58 -13.25 -14.05 3.21
CA LYS A 58 -12.85 -14.08 1.80
C LYS A 58 -11.36 -13.83 1.66
N ARG A 59 -10.76 -14.56 0.72
CA ARG A 59 -9.39 -14.36 0.28
C ARG A 59 -9.39 -13.97 -1.19
N ARG A 60 -8.68 -12.90 -1.53
CA ARG A 60 -8.48 -12.43 -2.89
C ARG A 60 -7.00 -12.51 -3.23
N LYS A 61 -6.66 -13.09 -4.38
CA LYS A 61 -5.28 -13.07 -4.88
C LYS A 61 -4.99 -11.66 -5.43
N VAL A 62 -3.84 -11.12 -5.09
CA VAL A 62 -3.34 -9.87 -5.68
C VAL A 62 -2.57 -10.25 -6.94
N GLU A 63 -2.97 -9.69 -8.08
CA GLU A 63 -2.37 -10.00 -9.38
C GLU A 63 -1.30 -8.98 -9.80
N GLY A 64 -1.26 -7.82 -9.15
CA GLY A 64 -0.31 -6.75 -9.47
C GLY A 64 -0.37 -5.59 -8.50
N PRO A 65 0.17 -4.42 -8.88
CA PRO A 65 0.20 -3.25 -8.03
C PRO A 65 -1.21 -2.75 -7.71
N ARG A 66 -1.38 -2.22 -6.49
CA ARG A 66 -2.64 -1.58 -6.10
C ARG A 66 -2.97 -0.41 -7.02
N SER A 67 -4.22 -0.33 -7.46
CA SER A 67 -4.80 0.77 -8.22
C SER A 67 -5.73 1.61 -7.35
N GLY A 68 -6.06 2.80 -7.83
CA GLY A 68 -6.94 3.75 -7.15
C GLY A 68 -6.32 5.12 -6.91
N GLU A 69 -7.03 5.92 -6.10
CA GLU A 69 -6.65 7.29 -5.76
C GLU A 69 -6.72 7.54 -4.25
N VAL A 70 -5.83 8.40 -3.76
CA VAL A 70 -5.86 8.87 -2.37
C VAL A 70 -6.62 10.19 -2.33
N LYS A 71 -7.71 10.24 -1.57
CA LYS A 71 -8.46 11.48 -1.30
C LYS A 71 -8.28 11.91 0.14
N ILE A 72 -8.18 13.22 0.32
CA ILE A 72 -8.05 13.85 1.63
C ILE A 72 -9.25 14.77 1.83
N ASP A 73 -10.04 14.49 2.86
CA ASP A 73 -11.07 15.40 3.34
C ASP A 73 -10.42 16.57 4.09
N GLN A 74 -10.36 17.73 3.45
CA GLN A 74 -9.75 18.93 4.00
C GLN A 74 -10.55 19.51 5.19
N ILE A 75 -11.81 19.11 5.38
CA ILE A 75 -12.62 19.56 6.52
C ILE A 75 -12.20 18.79 7.78
N SER A 76 -12.03 17.47 7.66
CA SER A 76 -11.63 16.62 8.79
C SER A 76 -10.12 16.63 9.05
N CYS A 77 -9.30 16.96 8.05
CA CYS A 77 -7.85 17.02 8.19
C CYS A 77 -7.42 18.11 9.19
N GLN A 78 -6.51 17.77 10.11
CA GLN A 78 -5.94 18.71 11.08
C GLN A 78 -4.47 19.04 10.78
N ALA A 79 -4.03 18.82 9.54
CA ALA A 79 -2.67 19.17 9.09
C ALA A 79 -1.51 18.61 9.95
N CYS A 80 -1.72 17.54 10.71
CA CYS A 80 -0.72 17.04 11.68
C CYS A 80 0.54 16.42 11.04
N GLY A 81 0.54 16.19 9.72
CA GLY A 81 1.70 15.68 8.98
C GLY A 81 2.06 14.20 9.21
N VAL A 82 1.29 13.44 10.00
CA VAL A 82 1.61 12.02 10.26
C VAL A 82 1.63 11.17 9.00
N CYS A 83 0.71 11.41 8.06
CA CYS A 83 0.65 10.71 6.78
C CYS A 83 1.83 11.06 5.86
N VAL A 84 2.31 12.32 5.92
CA VAL A 84 3.50 12.77 5.20
C VAL A 84 4.72 12.05 5.72
N ASN A 85 4.94 12.06 7.04
CA ASN A 85 6.08 11.41 7.70
C ASN A 85 6.12 9.89 7.56
N LYS A 86 4.96 9.25 7.31
CA LYS A 86 4.85 7.79 7.17
C LYS A 86 4.72 7.32 5.73
N CYS A 87 4.73 8.23 4.76
CA CYS A 87 4.72 7.84 3.36
C CYS A 87 6.07 7.16 3.02
N PRO A 88 6.08 5.88 2.61
CA PRO A 88 7.33 5.16 2.39
C PRO A 88 8.05 5.58 1.10
N VAL A 89 7.40 6.37 0.25
CA VAL A 89 7.87 6.81 -1.07
C VAL A 89 7.84 8.34 -1.22
N ASP A 90 7.70 9.06 -0.11
CA ASP A 90 7.69 10.53 -0.07
C ASP A 90 6.74 11.18 -1.09
N ALA A 91 5.55 10.57 -1.27
CA ALA A 91 4.53 11.01 -2.22
C ALA A 91 3.56 12.04 -1.63
N MET A 92 3.76 12.50 -0.40
CA MET A 92 2.87 13.47 0.24
C MET A 92 3.66 14.68 0.73
N SER A 93 3.04 15.86 0.71
CA SER A 93 3.60 17.08 1.28
C SER A 93 2.59 17.79 2.17
N LEU A 94 3.08 18.63 3.09
CA LEU A 94 2.27 19.50 3.92
C LEU A 94 2.78 20.93 3.76
N GLU A 95 1.95 21.80 3.17
CA GLU A 95 2.26 23.20 2.96
C GLU A 95 1.03 24.06 3.31
N ASN A 96 1.23 25.12 4.09
CA ASN A 96 0.15 26.04 4.51
C ASN A 96 -1.08 25.30 5.08
N ASP A 97 -0.85 24.33 5.97
CA ASP A 97 -1.88 23.48 6.59
C ASP A 97 -2.70 22.61 5.61
N VAL A 98 -2.24 22.49 4.35
CA VAL A 98 -2.85 21.63 3.33
C VAL A 98 -1.94 20.46 3.04
N VAL A 99 -2.47 19.24 3.20
CA VAL A 99 -1.80 18.02 2.77
C VAL A 99 -2.14 17.74 1.31
N SER A 100 -1.11 17.51 0.49
CA SER A 100 -1.24 17.16 -0.92
C SER A 100 -0.56 15.81 -1.23
N VAL A 101 -0.94 15.19 -2.36
CA VAL A 101 -0.41 13.90 -2.80
C VAL A 101 0.11 14.03 -4.23
N ASP A 102 1.33 13.57 -4.46
CA ASP A 102 1.92 13.37 -5.78
C ASP A 102 1.43 12.02 -6.35
N PRO A 103 0.56 12.02 -7.38
CA PRO A 103 -0.03 10.80 -7.92
C PRO A 103 0.98 9.93 -8.69
N GLU A 104 2.08 10.52 -9.17
CA GLU A 104 3.13 9.81 -9.92
C GLU A 104 4.01 9.00 -8.97
N LYS A 105 4.34 9.55 -7.80
CA LYS A 105 5.10 8.84 -6.76
C LYS A 105 4.25 7.88 -5.94
N CYS A 106 2.97 8.20 -5.73
CA CYS A 106 2.12 7.42 -4.86
C CYS A 106 1.97 5.98 -5.38
N ILE A 107 2.37 5.00 -4.56
CA ILE A 107 2.23 3.56 -4.86
C ILE A 107 0.92 2.95 -4.36
N LYS A 108 -0.02 3.78 -3.86
CA LYS A 108 -1.34 3.36 -3.38
C LYS A 108 -1.27 2.25 -2.32
N CYS A 109 -0.27 2.30 -1.43
CA CYS A 109 -0.07 1.26 -0.41
C CYS A 109 -1.11 1.31 0.72
N GLY A 110 -1.76 2.46 0.96
CA GLY A 110 -2.79 2.62 1.99
C GLY A 110 -2.28 2.99 3.39
N GLU A 111 -0.96 3.12 3.58
CA GLU A 111 -0.38 3.46 4.90
C GLU A 111 -0.95 4.77 5.47
N CYS A 112 -1.12 5.78 4.60
CA CYS A 112 -1.68 7.08 4.98
C CYS A 112 -3.14 7.01 5.46
N GLU A 113 -3.95 6.09 4.91
CA GLU A 113 -5.33 5.86 5.37
C GLU A 113 -5.33 5.14 6.72
N SER A 114 -4.50 4.11 6.88
CA SER A 114 -4.38 3.32 8.11
C SER A 114 -3.94 4.15 9.31
N ILE A 115 -2.95 5.04 9.12
CA ILE A 115 -2.35 5.82 10.22
C ILE A 115 -3.15 7.08 10.58
N CYS A 116 -4.08 7.53 9.73
CA CYS A 116 -4.80 8.78 9.97
C CYS A 116 -5.79 8.64 11.14
N PRO A 117 -5.56 9.29 12.30
CA PRO A 117 -6.42 9.10 13.47
C PRO A 117 -7.82 9.69 13.27
N LEU A 118 -7.95 10.66 12.37
CA LEU A 118 -9.20 11.34 12.04
C LEU A 118 -9.93 10.71 10.86
N ARG A 119 -9.35 9.68 10.23
CA ARG A 119 -9.89 9.03 9.02
C ARG A 119 -10.18 10.01 7.88
N ALA A 120 -9.44 11.12 7.84
CA ALA A 120 -9.54 12.17 6.82
C ALA A 120 -8.92 11.73 5.48
N VAL A 121 -8.03 10.73 5.50
CA VAL A 121 -7.44 10.15 4.30
C VAL A 121 -8.20 8.89 3.90
N LYS A 122 -8.52 8.76 2.62
CA LYS A 122 -9.22 7.61 2.03
C LYS A 122 -8.49 7.08 0.81
N LEU A 123 -8.26 5.77 0.77
CA LEU A 123 -7.81 5.10 -0.44
C LEU A 123 -9.03 4.54 -1.18
N LEU A 124 -9.36 5.16 -2.31
CA LEU A 124 -10.43 4.69 -3.17
C LEU A 124 -9.83 3.68 -4.15
N THR A 125 -9.95 2.41 -3.82
CA THR A 125 -9.49 1.31 -4.69
C THR A 125 -10.49 1.05 -5.82
N ASP A 126 -10.00 0.92 -7.04
CA ASP A 126 -10.77 0.46 -8.20
C ASP A 126 -10.98 -1.07 -8.11
N ASN A 127 -11.81 -1.51 -7.16
CA ASN A 127 -12.21 -2.92 -7.05
C ASN A 127 -13.33 -3.25 -8.04
#